data_AF-A0A8S4Q0G6-F1
#
_entry.id   AF-A0A8S4Q0G6-F1
#
_cell.length_a   1.000
_cell.length_b   1.000
_cell.length_c   1.000
_cell.angle_alpha   90.00
_cell.angle_beta   90.00
_cell.angle_gamma   90.00
#
_symmetry.space_group_name_H-M   'P 1'
#
loop_
_entity.id
_entity.type
_entity.pdbx_description
1 polymer ?
#
loop_
_entity_poly.entity_id
_entity_poly.type
_entity_poly.pdbx_seq_one_letter_code
_entity_poly.pdbx_strand_id
1 'polypeptide(L)'
;MTSQSPAETTTSVFMANDSANATTPKCVSYVDINSYFVFNLIPASCVILVLAFLQRRQALCRGCLDGRPGVLSPIDFIQGRSRRFSYAAAYGLTAGLCITMILRELPVKPTPTTPSYLTTFYYVLTVIIYGTNFYPVFAVLTMDTIFSYIIGTLYVWSYSIIFFLSLWKLCREDVDDDMIIIGDMVYNAPTILCCGYLVFSFPIRLIISIRDRNKDKSIEWTHHFQAKYVRRLFDPIPEEKPPPGMKQKIIGTIKSRMYNRVSGYRYSTRMICTTVVTIIVIYMLFSLYMLLIYPYLDYAYLSIAAILETDTTDLVQLLIEAIMENEIDVPQVFEILDTYLATIKVSFVVAAAVAFILVIYNILRSLACYRYDQLKLYRGAHPNLPPMKDLGHSGLMTGFIRFAGYQVAYCAWSFIITQFLLFLVIFVVSCVLIIPLTLGYGRWFLNVLLNAWPAVLVAMVLMIGQMLLSRFAFLQEKGGVLAANNRHVFPNK
;
A
#
# COMPACT_ATOMS: atom_id res chain seq x y z
N MET A 1 70.37 -9.37 29.41
CA MET A 1 70.73 -10.65 30.08
C MET A 1 69.48 -11.19 30.78
N THR A 2 69.52 -12.45 31.18
CA THR A 2 68.44 -13.16 31.87
C THR A 2 68.12 -12.60 33.26
N SER A 3 66.84 -12.79 33.62
CA SER A 3 66.31 -13.30 34.92
C SER A 3 66.18 -12.33 36.11
N GLN A 4 65.25 -12.53 37.07
CA GLN A 4 64.37 -13.68 37.37
C GLN A 4 63.08 -13.24 38.10
N SER A 5 62.04 -14.09 38.17
CA SER A 5 60.88 -13.95 39.07
C SER A 5 60.98 -14.96 40.23
N PRO A 6 60.42 -14.66 41.41
CA PRO A 6 59.15 -15.29 41.82
C PRO A 6 58.16 -14.25 42.43
N ALA A 7 56.82 -14.41 42.47
CA ALA A 7 55.97 -15.53 42.87
C ALA A 7 56.04 -15.86 44.39
N GLU A 8 54.96 -16.12 45.13
CA GLU A 8 53.51 -16.02 44.83
C GLU A 8 52.75 -15.42 46.08
N THR A 9 51.55 -15.76 46.58
CA THR A 9 50.59 -16.87 46.36
C THR A 9 49.14 -16.48 46.70
N THR A 10 48.16 -17.04 45.96
CA THR A 10 46.72 -17.41 46.25
C THR A 10 45.94 -16.91 47.51
N THR A 11 44.59 -16.88 47.55
CA THR A 11 43.50 -17.77 47.01
C THR A 11 42.32 -16.93 46.45
N SER A 12 41.74 -17.19 45.27
CA SER A 12 40.87 -18.31 44.81
C SER A 12 39.52 -18.41 45.58
N VAL A 13 38.37 -18.80 45.00
CA VAL A 13 37.98 -19.69 43.88
C VAL A 13 36.73 -19.06 43.19
N PHE A 14 36.33 -19.26 41.93
CA PHE A 14 36.58 -20.32 40.94
C PHE A 14 37.01 -19.80 39.55
N MET A 15 37.78 -20.62 38.84
CA MET A 15 37.96 -20.55 37.38
C MET A 15 37.32 -21.77 36.72
N ALA A 16 36.83 -21.60 35.50
CA ALA A 16 36.79 -22.63 34.47
C ALA A 16 37.28 -21.99 33.17
N ASN A 17 38.55 -22.20 32.83
CA ASN A 17 39.18 -21.64 31.64
C ASN A 17 39.48 -22.76 30.64
N ASP A 18 38.45 -23.19 29.92
CA ASP A 18 38.53 -24.25 28.91
C ASP A 18 38.54 -23.68 27.48
N SER A 19 39.41 -24.23 26.65
CA SER A 19 39.75 -23.70 25.32
C SER A 19 38.76 -24.12 24.23
N ALA A 20 37.58 -23.50 24.23
CA ALA A 20 36.69 -23.50 23.08
C ALA A 20 36.89 -22.24 22.22
N ASN A 21 36.99 -22.39 20.90
CA ASN A 21 36.81 -21.26 19.99
C ASN A 21 35.39 -20.72 20.16
N ALA A 22 35.27 -19.53 20.75
CA ALA A 22 34.02 -18.75 20.75
C ALA A 22 33.76 -18.14 19.37
N THR A 23 33.81 -18.98 18.31
CA THR A 23 33.05 -18.73 17.10
C THR A 23 31.58 -18.73 17.48
N THR A 24 31.05 -17.53 17.71
CA THR A 24 29.60 -17.31 17.71
C THR A 24 29.04 -17.99 16.47
N PRO A 25 28.02 -18.86 16.60
CA PRO A 25 27.49 -19.61 15.47
C PRO A 25 26.72 -18.66 14.58
N LYS A 26 27.43 -17.94 13.69
CA LYS A 26 26.82 -17.20 12.59
C LYS A 26 26.00 -18.21 11.79
N CYS A 27 24.67 -18.12 11.87
CA CYS A 27 23.76 -19.00 11.17
C CYS A 27 24.02 -18.93 9.65
N VAL A 28 24.79 -19.89 9.15
CA VAL A 28 25.02 -20.05 7.72
C VAL A 28 23.71 -20.56 7.13
N SER A 29 22.91 -19.66 6.54
CA SER A 29 21.71 -20.09 5.83
C SER A 29 22.11 -21.07 4.72
N TYR A 30 21.71 -22.32 4.89
CA TYR A 30 21.90 -23.40 3.92
C TYR A 30 21.30 -23.09 2.53
N VAL A 31 20.40 -22.10 2.45
CA VAL A 31 19.93 -21.52 1.18
C VAL A 31 19.95 -19.99 1.32
N ASP A 32 21.01 -19.36 0.81
CA ASP A 32 20.97 -17.92 0.56
C ASP A 32 19.90 -17.62 -0.50
N ILE A 33 18.89 -16.85 -0.10
CA ILE A 33 17.76 -16.42 -0.95
C ILE A 33 18.28 -15.70 -2.19
N ASN A 34 19.35 -14.94 -2.04
CA ASN A 34 19.90 -14.09 -3.08
C ASN A 34 20.59 -14.92 -4.17
N SER A 35 21.45 -15.84 -3.77
CA SER A 35 22.03 -16.88 -4.61
C SER A 35 20.96 -17.72 -5.30
N TYR A 36 19.86 -18.09 -4.62
CA TYR A 36 18.76 -18.80 -5.27
C TYR A 36 18.20 -18.03 -6.47
N PHE A 37 17.93 -16.72 -6.36
CA PHE A 37 17.42 -15.94 -7.49
C PHE A 37 18.42 -15.76 -8.64
N VAL A 38 19.73 -15.84 -8.36
CA VAL A 38 20.78 -15.88 -9.39
C VAL A 38 20.78 -17.23 -10.11
N PHE A 39 20.78 -18.35 -9.37
CA PHE A 39 20.74 -19.69 -9.98
C PHE A 39 19.42 -19.96 -10.73
N ASN A 40 18.29 -19.50 -10.20
CA ASN A 40 16.96 -19.65 -10.79
C ASN A 40 16.77 -18.85 -12.10
N LEU A 41 17.69 -17.92 -12.41
CA LEU A 41 17.76 -17.25 -13.71
C LEU A 41 17.99 -18.23 -14.86
N ILE A 42 18.68 -19.36 -14.62
CA ILE A 42 18.93 -20.41 -15.61
C ILE A 42 17.61 -21.10 -16.03
N PRO A 43 16.83 -21.77 -15.13
CA PRO A 43 15.55 -22.35 -15.51
C PRO A 43 14.54 -21.29 -15.96
N ALA A 44 14.57 -20.06 -15.44
CA ALA A 44 13.73 -18.97 -15.95
C ALA A 44 14.01 -18.70 -17.44
N SER A 45 15.29 -18.54 -17.82
CA SER A 45 15.72 -18.30 -19.20
C SER A 45 15.38 -19.48 -20.12
N CYS A 46 15.58 -20.72 -19.66
CA CYS A 46 15.19 -21.92 -20.40
C CYS A 46 13.68 -21.98 -20.66
N VAL A 47 12.84 -21.64 -19.67
CA VAL A 47 11.37 -21.59 -19.85
C VAL A 47 10.97 -20.47 -20.81
N ILE A 48 11.57 -19.28 -20.72
CA ILE A 48 11.34 -18.17 -21.67
C ILE A 48 11.67 -18.62 -23.09
N LEU A 49 12.82 -19.28 -23.30
CA LEU A 49 13.27 -19.77 -24.60
C LEU A 49 12.30 -20.83 -25.17
N VAL A 50 11.90 -21.83 -24.36
CA VAL A 50 10.92 -22.86 -24.76
C VAL A 50 9.58 -22.25 -25.15
N LEU A 51 9.07 -21.29 -24.37
CA LEU A 51 7.82 -20.58 -24.69
C LEU A 51 7.95 -19.70 -25.94
N ALA A 52 9.12 -19.11 -26.19
CA ALA A 52 9.38 -18.34 -27.41
C ALA A 52 9.43 -19.24 -28.67
N PHE A 53 9.97 -20.46 -28.58
CA PHE A 53 9.91 -21.43 -29.68
C PHE A 53 8.51 -22.01 -29.92
N LEU A 54 7.63 -22.03 -28.92
CA LEU A 54 6.23 -22.42 -29.11
C LEU A 54 5.45 -21.41 -29.97
N GLN A 55 5.72 -20.11 -29.82
CA GLN A 55 5.05 -19.03 -30.57
C GLN A 55 5.70 -18.69 -31.91
N ARG A 56 4.88 -18.27 -32.88
CA ARG A 56 5.33 -17.72 -34.17
C ARG A 56 5.36 -16.19 -34.13
N ARG A 57 6.34 -15.59 -34.82
CA ARG A 57 6.55 -14.15 -35.01
C ARG A 57 5.38 -13.51 -35.77
N GLN A 58 4.85 -12.42 -35.24
CA GLN A 58 3.83 -11.63 -35.92
C GLN A 58 4.43 -10.69 -36.99
N ALA A 59 5.65 -10.18 -36.75
CA ALA A 59 6.38 -9.29 -37.65
C ALA A 59 7.87 -9.68 -37.75
N LEU A 60 8.52 -9.23 -38.83
CA LEU A 60 9.86 -9.59 -39.32
C LEU A 60 10.10 -11.07 -39.61
N CYS A 61 10.80 -11.33 -40.73
CA CYS A 61 11.39 -12.61 -41.13
C CYS A 61 10.52 -13.86 -40.87
N ARG A 62 9.28 -13.87 -41.41
CA ARG A 62 8.29 -14.95 -41.23
C ARG A 62 8.71 -16.28 -41.87
N GLY A 63 9.55 -16.27 -42.91
CA GLY A 63 10.02 -17.47 -43.61
C GLY A 63 11.21 -18.19 -42.97
N CYS A 64 11.86 -17.59 -41.97
CA CYS A 64 13.00 -18.20 -41.27
C CYS A 64 12.52 -19.00 -40.04
N LEU A 65 13.06 -20.21 -39.85
CA LEU A 65 12.67 -21.17 -38.80
C LEU A 65 11.13 -21.33 -38.64
N ASP A 66 10.39 -21.44 -39.75
CA ASP A 66 8.92 -21.59 -39.74
C ASP A 66 8.19 -20.48 -38.93
N GLY A 67 8.80 -19.29 -38.90
CA GLY A 67 8.36 -18.12 -38.16
C GLY A 67 8.75 -18.11 -36.67
N ARG A 68 9.72 -18.91 -36.22
CA ARG A 68 10.12 -19.06 -34.81
C ARG A 68 11.55 -18.56 -34.54
N PRO A 69 11.95 -18.33 -33.28
CA PRO A 69 11.10 -18.12 -32.10
C PRO A 69 10.38 -16.77 -32.16
N GLY A 70 9.16 -16.71 -31.63
CA GLY A 70 8.39 -15.48 -31.43
C GLY A 70 8.61 -14.89 -30.05
N VAL A 71 8.76 -13.57 -29.94
CA VAL A 71 8.82 -12.88 -28.63
C VAL A 71 7.43 -12.88 -28.02
N LEU A 72 7.25 -13.67 -26.96
CA LEU A 72 6.00 -13.72 -26.19
C LEU A 72 5.77 -12.39 -25.46
N SER A 73 4.56 -11.84 -25.55
CA SER A 73 4.14 -10.80 -24.62
C SER A 73 3.78 -11.44 -23.28
N PRO A 74 4.40 -11.06 -22.15
CA PRO A 74 4.14 -11.69 -20.85
C PRO A 74 2.74 -11.34 -20.31
N ILE A 75 2.10 -10.27 -20.78
CA ILE A 75 0.73 -9.93 -20.41
C ILE A 75 0.03 -9.09 -21.49
N ASP A 76 -1.12 -9.57 -21.95
CA ASP A 76 -2.01 -8.77 -22.78
C ASP A 76 -2.87 -7.84 -21.90
N PHE A 77 -2.44 -6.59 -21.81
CA PHE A 77 -3.17 -5.53 -21.11
C PHE A 77 -4.41 -4.99 -21.87
N ILE A 78 -4.55 -5.32 -23.15
CA ILE A 78 -5.50 -4.69 -24.09
C ILE A 78 -6.73 -5.58 -24.31
N GLN A 79 -6.54 -6.80 -24.81
CA GLN A 79 -7.64 -7.74 -25.10
C GLN A 79 -7.90 -8.69 -23.91
N GLY A 80 -6.84 -9.02 -23.16
CA GLY A 80 -6.76 -9.92 -22.00
C GLY A 80 -7.61 -9.50 -20.79
N ARG A 81 -8.94 -9.50 -20.96
CA ARG A 81 -9.94 -9.27 -19.91
C ARG A 81 -10.32 -10.55 -19.15
N SER A 82 -9.65 -11.67 -19.37
CA SER A 82 -9.77 -12.94 -18.64
C SER A 82 -8.67 -13.08 -17.56
N ARG A 83 -8.80 -14.08 -16.66
CA ARG A 83 -7.77 -14.66 -15.76
C ARG A 83 -6.97 -13.73 -14.80
N ARG A 84 -7.24 -12.43 -14.85
CA ARG A 84 -6.82 -11.27 -14.03
C ARG A 84 -6.35 -11.51 -12.60
N PHE A 85 -7.05 -12.31 -11.81
CA PHE A 85 -6.69 -12.51 -10.40
C PHE A 85 -5.37 -13.29 -10.26
N SER A 86 -5.04 -14.20 -11.19
CA SER A 86 -3.72 -14.83 -11.26
C SER A 86 -2.64 -13.84 -11.68
N TYR A 87 -2.93 -12.92 -12.61
CA TYR A 87 -2.00 -11.83 -12.93
C TYR A 87 -1.80 -10.88 -11.74
N ALA A 88 -2.85 -10.55 -11.00
CA ALA A 88 -2.79 -9.67 -9.85
C ALA A 88 -2.03 -10.30 -8.67
N ALA A 89 -2.19 -11.61 -8.44
CA ALA A 89 -1.40 -12.36 -7.44
C ALA A 89 0.07 -12.50 -7.87
N ALA A 90 0.35 -12.78 -9.15
CA ALA A 90 1.73 -12.81 -9.65
C ALA A 90 2.42 -11.43 -9.52
N TYR A 91 1.70 -10.34 -9.83
CA TYR A 91 2.20 -8.99 -9.59
C TYR A 91 2.35 -8.65 -8.10
N GLY A 92 1.43 -9.10 -7.25
CA GLY A 92 1.51 -8.94 -5.80
C GLY A 92 2.74 -9.63 -5.20
N LEU A 93 3.02 -10.86 -5.65
CA LEU A 93 4.21 -11.62 -5.30
C LEU A 93 5.50 -10.89 -5.73
N THR A 94 5.57 -10.39 -6.96
CA THR A 94 6.73 -9.57 -7.39
C THR A 94 6.88 -8.27 -6.59
N ALA A 95 5.76 -7.60 -6.28
CA ALA A 95 5.79 -6.32 -5.58
C ALA A 95 6.28 -6.47 -4.14
N GLY A 96 5.82 -7.50 -3.43
CA GLY A 96 6.27 -7.78 -2.07
C GLY A 96 7.78 -7.97 -1.98
N LEU A 97 8.34 -8.80 -2.88
CA LEU A 97 9.78 -9.04 -2.95
C LEU A 97 10.57 -7.77 -3.28
N CYS A 98 10.15 -6.99 -4.28
CA CYS A 98 10.81 -5.72 -4.59
C CYS A 98 10.79 -4.74 -3.40
N ILE A 99 9.73 -4.73 -2.59
CA ILE A 99 9.62 -3.90 -1.39
C ILE A 99 10.56 -4.41 -0.28
N THR A 100 10.62 -5.72 -0.03
CA THR A 100 11.55 -6.26 0.99
C THR A 100 13.01 -5.99 0.64
N MET A 101 13.39 -6.00 -0.63
CA MET A 101 14.76 -5.73 -1.10
C MET A 101 15.14 -4.25 -1.10
N ILE A 102 14.17 -3.35 -1.29
CA ILE A 102 14.39 -1.90 -1.17
C ILE A 102 14.55 -1.48 0.31
N LEU A 103 13.99 -2.25 1.25
CA LEU A 103 13.90 -1.89 2.67
C LEU A 103 14.81 -2.68 3.63
N ARG A 104 15.21 -3.91 3.30
CA ARG A 104 16.12 -4.73 4.13
C ARG A 104 17.50 -4.91 3.50
N GLU A 105 17.63 -5.77 2.48
CA GLU A 105 18.94 -6.11 1.91
C GLU A 105 18.96 -6.26 0.38
N LEU A 106 20.09 -5.88 -0.21
CA LEU A 106 20.45 -6.14 -1.60
C LEU A 106 20.89 -7.60 -1.80
N PRO A 107 20.46 -8.29 -2.88
CA PRO A 107 20.91 -9.64 -3.18
C PRO A 107 22.36 -9.70 -3.71
N VAL A 108 22.80 -8.65 -4.39
CA VAL A 108 24.21 -8.43 -4.69
C VAL A 108 24.70 -7.42 -3.66
N LYS A 109 25.15 -7.92 -2.50
CA LYS A 109 25.74 -7.06 -1.46
C LYS A 109 26.96 -6.35 -2.05
N PRO A 110 26.98 -5.00 -2.11
CA PRO A 110 28.15 -4.28 -2.58
C PRO A 110 29.32 -4.57 -1.64
N THR A 111 30.52 -4.83 -2.15
CA THR A 111 31.69 -4.96 -1.26
C THR A 111 31.94 -3.62 -0.55
N PRO A 112 32.49 -3.60 0.69
CA PRO A 112 32.69 -2.35 1.44
C PRO A 112 33.62 -1.34 0.74
N THR A 113 34.27 -1.74 -0.34
CA THR A 113 35.09 -0.92 -1.24
C THR A 113 34.34 -0.29 -2.42
N THR A 114 33.02 -0.52 -2.57
CA THR A 114 32.26 -0.02 -3.74
C THR A 114 31.80 1.44 -3.59
N PRO A 115 32.00 2.28 -4.61
CA PRO A 115 31.41 3.63 -4.65
C PRO A 115 29.88 3.63 -4.68
N SER A 116 29.26 4.58 -3.98
CA SER A 116 27.80 4.67 -3.82
C SER A 116 27.00 4.79 -5.13
N TYR A 117 27.61 5.30 -6.21
CA TYR A 117 26.97 5.34 -7.53
C TYR A 117 26.79 3.93 -8.14
N LEU A 118 27.72 3.00 -7.89
CA LEU A 118 27.60 1.61 -8.34
C LEU A 118 26.48 0.88 -7.58
N THR A 119 26.26 1.20 -6.31
CA THR A 119 25.12 0.69 -5.52
C THR A 119 23.79 0.94 -6.24
N THR A 120 23.59 2.12 -6.85
CA THR A 120 22.39 2.42 -7.64
C THR A 120 22.24 1.53 -8.88
N PHE A 121 23.34 1.24 -9.59
CA PHE A 121 23.32 0.29 -10.71
C PHE A 121 23.01 -1.14 -10.26
N TYR A 122 23.48 -1.57 -9.07
CA TYR A 122 23.11 -2.87 -8.50
C TYR A 122 21.61 -2.97 -8.20
N TYR A 123 20.95 -1.93 -7.69
CA TYR A 123 19.48 -1.92 -7.54
C TYR A 123 18.75 -2.09 -8.89
N VAL A 124 19.19 -1.40 -9.94
CA VAL A 124 18.58 -1.52 -11.29
C VAL A 124 18.78 -2.93 -11.88
N LEU A 125 20.00 -3.47 -11.80
CA LEU A 125 20.31 -4.84 -12.23
C LEU A 125 19.49 -5.88 -11.45
N THR A 126 19.35 -5.68 -10.14
CA THR A 126 18.53 -6.51 -9.25
C THR A 126 17.08 -6.56 -9.71
N VAL A 127 16.45 -5.42 -10.00
CA VAL A 127 15.06 -5.36 -10.51
C VAL A 127 14.92 -6.09 -11.86
N ILE A 128 15.94 -6.07 -12.72
CA ILE A 128 15.96 -6.81 -13.99
C ILE A 128 16.05 -8.33 -13.74
N ILE A 129 16.87 -8.79 -12.78
CA ILE A 129 16.97 -10.20 -12.40
C ILE A 129 15.63 -10.72 -11.86
N TYR A 130 14.94 -9.95 -11.00
CA TYR A 130 13.61 -10.32 -10.52
C TYR A 130 12.54 -10.30 -11.61
N GLY A 131 12.53 -9.26 -12.45
CA GLY A 131 11.63 -9.19 -13.61
C GLY A 131 11.77 -10.39 -14.53
N THR A 132 13.00 -10.87 -14.74
CA THR A 132 13.30 -12.05 -15.57
C THR A 132 12.89 -13.36 -14.88
N ASN A 133 13.15 -13.50 -13.57
CA ASN A 133 12.71 -14.66 -12.78
C ASN A 133 11.18 -14.83 -12.75
N PHE A 134 10.41 -13.75 -12.67
CA PHE A 134 8.94 -13.85 -12.64
C PHE A 134 8.28 -13.82 -14.03
N TYR A 135 9.00 -13.49 -15.09
CA TYR A 135 8.51 -13.50 -16.47
C TYR A 135 7.86 -14.86 -16.87
N PRO A 136 8.44 -16.05 -16.59
CA PRO A 136 7.80 -17.35 -16.80
C PRO A 136 6.36 -17.46 -16.25
N VAL A 137 6.10 -16.91 -15.06
CA VAL A 137 4.78 -16.99 -14.40
C VAL A 137 3.73 -16.20 -15.18
N PHE A 138 4.09 -15.00 -15.64
CA PHE A 138 3.23 -14.18 -16.51
C PHE A 138 3.05 -14.79 -17.90
N ALA A 139 4.15 -15.27 -18.50
CA ALA A 139 4.22 -15.92 -19.80
C ALA A 139 3.33 -17.17 -19.92
N VAL A 140 3.29 -18.02 -18.88
CA VAL A 140 2.37 -19.17 -18.84
C VAL A 140 0.92 -18.70 -18.83
N LEU A 141 0.61 -17.65 -18.05
CA LEU A 141 -0.73 -17.09 -18.01
C LEU A 141 -1.14 -16.49 -19.36
N THR A 142 -0.25 -15.93 -20.19
CA THR A 142 -0.66 -15.51 -21.55
C THR A 142 -0.91 -16.66 -22.51
N MET A 143 -0.12 -17.74 -22.44
CA MET A 143 -0.19 -18.85 -23.40
C MET A 143 -1.47 -19.70 -23.33
N ASP A 144 -2.07 -19.87 -22.14
CA ASP A 144 -3.34 -20.61 -21.93
C ASP A 144 -3.37 -22.07 -22.42
N THR A 145 -2.21 -22.70 -22.63
CA THR A 145 -2.10 -24.10 -23.06
C THR A 145 -1.88 -25.06 -21.89
N ILE A 146 -2.31 -26.32 -22.05
CA ILE A 146 -2.06 -27.42 -21.10
C ILE A 146 -0.55 -27.53 -20.80
N PHE A 147 0.30 -27.49 -21.84
CA PHE A 147 1.76 -27.56 -21.70
C PHE A 147 2.32 -26.40 -20.86
N SER A 148 1.90 -25.16 -21.16
CA SER A 148 2.30 -24.01 -20.35
C SER A 148 1.83 -24.14 -18.90
N TYR A 149 0.61 -24.62 -18.63
CA TYR A 149 0.12 -24.79 -17.26
C TYR A 149 0.86 -25.88 -16.47
N ILE A 150 1.39 -26.93 -17.12
CA ILE A 150 2.28 -27.90 -16.48
C ILE A 150 3.58 -27.21 -16.02
N ILE A 151 4.26 -26.50 -16.94
CA ILE A 151 5.51 -25.78 -16.63
C ILE A 151 5.27 -24.74 -15.52
N GLY A 152 4.20 -23.95 -15.61
CA GLY A 152 3.87 -22.94 -14.60
C GLY A 152 3.53 -23.52 -13.23
N THR A 153 2.91 -24.70 -13.17
CA THR A 153 2.66 -25.39 -11.90
C THR A 153 3.98 -25.80 -11.25
N LEU A 154 4.87 -26.47 -11.99
CA LEU A 154 6.19 -26.88 -11.47
C LEU A 154 7.04 -25.69 -11.04
N TYR A 155 7.05 -24.61 -11.84
CA TYR A 155 7.84 -23.40 -11.57
C TYR A 155 7.33 -22.61 -10.36
N VAL A 156 6.01 -22.52 -10.18
CA VAL A 156 5.43 -21.89 -8.98
C VAL A 156 5.64 -22.76 -7.74
N TRP A 157 5.54 -24.09 -7.86
CA TRP A 157 5.77 -24.98 -6.73
C TRP A 157 7.23 -24.96 -6.24
N SER A 158 8.23 -25.01 -7.14
CA SER A 158 9.64 -24.93 -6.75
C SER A 158 9.97 -23.60 -6.05
N TYR A 159 9.48 -22.48 -6.59
CA TYR A 159 9.57 -21.17 -5.95
C TYR A 159 8.89 -21.16 -4.56
N SER A 160 7.68 -21.71 -4.45
CA SER A 160 6.89 -21.68 -3.22
C SER A 160 7.53 -22.49 -2.10
N ILE A 161 8.10 -23.66 -2.42
CA ILE A 161 8.85 -24.48 -1.46
C ILE A 161 10.01 -23.67 -0.86
N ILE A 162 10.79 -22.99 -1.70
CA ILE A 162 11.96 -22.21 -1.24
C ILE A 162 11.52 -20.96 -0.46
N PHE A 163 10.43 -20.30 -0.85
CA PHE A 163 9.84 -19.18 -0.12
C PHE A 163 9.31 -19.59 1.27
N PHE A 164 8.62 -20.72 1.39
CA PHE A 164 8.17 -21.22 2.70
C PHE A 164 9.32 -21.73 3.56
N LEU A 165 10.36 -22.34 2.96
CA LEU A 165 11.57 -22.73 3.69
C LEU A 165 12.36 -21.51 4.21
N SER A 166 12.41 -20.39 3.48
CA SER A 166 13.08 -19.19 3.98
C SER A 166 12.32 -18.53 5.13
N LEU A 167 11.00 -18.42 5.04
CA LEU A 167 10.15 -17.97 6.15
C LEU A 167 10.30 -18.88 7.39
N TRP A 168 10.23 -20.20 7.21
CA TRP A 168 10.33 -21.16 8.31
C TRP A 168 11.70 -21.13 9.03
N LYS A 169 12.78 -20.80 8.31
CA LYS A 169 14.11 -20.65 8.94
C LYS A 169 14.29 -19.33 9.68
N LEU A 170 13.69 -18.24 9.20
CA LEU A 170 13.60 -16.98 9.96
C LEU A 170 12.89 -17.17 11.32
N CYS A 171 12.00 -18.17 11.43
CA CYS A 171 11.30 -18.52 12.67
C CYS A 171 12.13 -19.37 13.66
N ARG A 172 13.46 -19.48 13.50
CA ARG A 172 14.33 -20.32 14.34
C ARG A 172 15.74 -19.73 14.56
N GLU A 173 15.98 -18.48 14.18
CA GLU A 173 17.30 -17.86 14.25
C GLU A 173 17.48 -17.09 15.58
N ASP A 174 17.78 -17.83 16.65
CA ASP A 174 18.37 -17.39 17.94
C ASP A 174 17.93 -16.03 18.53
N VAL A 175 16.61 -15.77 18.57
CA VAL A 175 16.00 -14.72 19.40
C VAL A 175 14.72 -15.24 20.04
N ASP A 176 14.58 -15.12 21.38
CA ASP A 176 13.40 -15.57 22.14
C ASP A 176 12.14 -14.68 21.95
N ASP A 177 12.20 -13.66 21.09
CA ASP A 177 11.08 -12.78 20.76
C ASP A 177 10.13 -13.40 19.71
N ASP A 178 9.15 -14.17 20.18
CA ASP A 178 7.96 -14.58 19.39
C ASP A 178 7.33 -13.39 18.61
N MET A 179 7.41 -12.18 19.19
CA MET A 179 6.89 -10.94 18.59
C MET A 179 7.58 -10.58 17.27
N ILE A 180 8.89 -10.82 17.11
CA ILE A 180 9.62 -10.55 15.87
C ILE A 180 9.19 -11.54 14.78
N ILE A 181 9.03 -12.82 15.16
CA ILE A 181 8.58 -13.90 14.26
C ILE A 181 7.15 -13.61 13.75
N ILE A 182 6.22 -13.28 14.66
CA ILE A 182 4.85 -12.87 14.32
C ILE A 182 4.86 -11.61 13.44
N GLY A 183 5.72 -10.64 13.76
CA GLY A 183 5.90 -9.42 12.99
C GLY A 183 6.30 -9.67 11.53
N ASP A 184 7.28 -10.55 11.29
CA ASP A 184 7.70 -10.89 9.93
C ASP A 184 6.59 -11.62 9.15
N MET A 185 5.87 -12.54 9.79
CA MET A 185 4.71 -13.20 9.18
C MET A 185 3.60 -12.20 8.82
N VAL A 186 3.31 -11.23 9.70
CA VAL A 186 2.33 -10.16 9.45
C VAL A 186 2.79 -9.29 8.28
N TYR A 187 4.06 -8.89 8.23
CA TYR A 187 4.62 -8.11 7.12
C TYR A 187 4.55 -8.87 5.78
N ASN A 188 4.92 -10.14 5.76
CA ASN A 188 4.92 -11.00 4.57
C ASN A 188 3.54 -11.59 4.19
N ALA A 189 2.50 -11.39 5.02
CA ALA A 189 1.17 -11.96 4.82
C ALA A 189 0.57 -11.76 3.40
N PRO A 190 0.66 -10.58 2.74
CA PRO A 190 0.10 -10.41 1.39
C PRO A 190 0.88 -11.21 0.34
N THR A 191 2.20 -11.36 0.53
CA THR A 191 3.08 -12.16 -0.32
C THR A 191 2.73 -13.64 -0.19
N ILE A 192 2.52 -14.12 1.06
CA ILE A 192 2.08 -15.48 1.37
C ILE A 192 0.73 -15.78 0.74
N LEU A 193 -0.26 -14.88 0.88
CA LEU A 193 -1.58 -15.01 0.27
C LEU A 193 -1.53 -15.03 -1.27
N CYS A 194 -0.69 -14.18 -1.88
CA CYS A 194 -0.47 -14.20 -3.34
C CYS A 194 0.19 -15.51 -3.80
N CYS A 195 1.21 -15.97 -3.08
CA CYS A 195 1.91 -17.22 -3.36
C CYS A 195 0.96 -18.42 -3.30
N GLY A 196 0.23 -18.58 -2.18
CA GLY A 196 -0.77 -19.64 -2.00
C GLY A 196 -1.88 -19.61 -3.05
N TYR A 197 -2.37 -18.42 -3.43
CA TYR A 197 -3.35 -18.30 -4.52
C TYR A 197 -2.81 -18.86 -5.85
N LEU A 198 -1.53 -18.63 -6.18
CA LEU A 198 -0.91 -19.16 -7.39
C LEU A 198 -0.71 -20.68 -7.31
N VAL A 199 -0.20 -21.18 -6.17
CA VAL A 199 0.02 -22.63 -5.91
C VAL A 199 -1.22 -23.47 -6.22
N PHE A 200 -2.42 -23.00 -5.85
CA PHE A 200 -3.69 -23.64 -6.20
C PHE A 200 -4.23 -23.22 -7.59
N SER A 201 -4.07 -21.96 -7.99
CA SER A 201 -4.64 -21.46 -9.25
C SER A 201 -4.02 -22.07 -10.50
N PHE A 202 -2.74 -22.46 -10.51
CA PHE A 202 -2.13 -23.11 -11.68
C PHE A 202 -2.65 -24.54 -11.93
N PRO A 203 -2.62 -25.48 -10.95
CA PRO A 203 -3.16 -26.83 -11.16
C PRO A 203 -4.68 -26.85 -11.37
N ILE A 204 -5.45 -25.97 -10.71
CA ILE A 204 -6.90 -25.84 -10.99
C ILE A 204 -7.14 -25.40 -12.44
N ARG A 205 -6.31 -24.50 -12.99
CA ARG A 205 -6.38 -24.10 -14.40
C ARG A 205 -5.96 -25.22 -15.35
N LEU A 206 -4.96 -26.02 -14.99
CA LEU A 206 -4.57 -27.21 -15.75
C LEU A 206 -5.77 -28.18 -15.89
N ILE A 207 -6.41 -28.54 -14.77
CA ILE A 207 -7.59 -29.43 -14.74
C ILE A 207 -8.74 -28.86 -15.59
N ILE A 208 -9.04 -27.56 -15.46
CA ILE A 208 -10.07 -26.88 -16.25
C ILE A 208 -9.73 -26.93 -17.75
N SER A 209 -8.47 -26.66 -18.14
CA SER A 209 -8.02 -26.66 -19.53
C SER A 209 -8.05 -28.06 -20.18
N ILE A 210 -7.87 -29.11 -19.39
CA ILE A 210 -8.02 -30.51 -19.82
C ILE A 210 -9.52 -30.84 -19.98
N ARG A 211 -10.37 -30.51 -19.00
CA ARG A 211 -11.81 -30.82 -19.05
C ARG A 211 -12.52 -30.08 -20.18
N ASP A 212 -12.26 -28.79 -20.31
CA ASP A 212 -12.96 -27.92 -21.26
C ASP A 212 -12.40 -28.06 -22.70
N ARG A 213 -11.30 -28.83 -22.90
CA ARG A 213 -10.87 -29.36 -24.20
C ARG A 213 -11.93 -30.25 -24.85
N ASN A 214 -12.74 -30.93 -24.05
CA ASN A 214 -13.76 -31.89 -24.47
C ASN A 214 -15.17 -31.26 -24.55
N LYS A 215 -15.28 -29.93 -24.51
CA LYS A 215 -16.56 -29.20 -24.63
C LYS A 215 -16.66 -28.47 -25.95
N ASP A 216 -17.88 -28.38 -26.47
CA ASP A 216 -18.18 -27.50 -27.59
C ASP A 216 -18.07 -26.02 -27.15
N LYS A 217 -17.39 -25.22 -27.98
CA LYS A 217 -17.08 -23.81 -27.76
C LYS A 217 -18.22 -22.87 -28.19
N SER A 218 -19.22 -23.38 -28.91
CA SER A 218 -20.39 -22.61 -29.34
C SER A 218 -21.10 -21.89 -28.17
N ILE A 219 -21.32 -22.61 -27.06
CA ILE A 219 -22.08 -22.18 -25.88
C ILE A 219 -21.35 -21.07 -25.08
N GLU A 220 -20.02 -20.98 -25.15
CA GLU A 220 -19.24 -20.04 -24.33
C GLU A 220 -19.49 -18.57 -24.74
N TRP A 221 -19.65 -18.31 -26.04
CA TRP A 221 -19.90 -16.97 -26.59
C TRP A 221 -21.16 -16.32 -26.01
N THR A 222 -22.24 -17.09 -25.85
CA THR A 222 -23.52 -16.61 -25.29
C THR A 222 -23.42 -16.13 -23.84
N HIS A 223 -22.43 -16.60 -23.07
CA HIS A 223 -22.16 -16.16 -21.70
C HIS A 223 -21.03 -15.11 -21.62
N HIS A 224 -20.43 -14.73 -22.74
CA HIS A 224 -19.32 -13.77 -22.74
C HIS A 224 -19.77 -12.36 -22.28
N PHE A 225 -18.90 -11.65 -21.58
CA PHE A 225 -19.27 -10.38 -20.94
C PHE A 225 -19.61 -9.28 -21.96
N GLN A 226 -19.01 -9.33 -23.16
CA GLN A 226 -19.35 -8.46 -24.28
C GLN A 226 -20.78 -8.70 -24.77
N ALA A 227 -21.18 -9.97 -24.98
CA ALA A 227 -22.55 -10.30 -25.37
C ALA A 227 -23.57 -9.84 -24.31
N LYS A 228 -23.25 -9.98 -23.01
CA LYS A 228 -24.10 -9.45 -21.93
C LYS A 228 -24.11 -7.91 -21.85
N TYR A 229 -23.04 -7.23 -22.25
CA TYR A 229 -23.02 -5.76 -22.36
C TYR A 229 -23.85 -5.27 -23.55
N VAL A 230 -23.73 -5.91 -24.71
CA VAL A 230 -24.50 -5.58 -25.93
C VAL A 230 -25.99 -5.83 -25.72
N ARG A 231 -26.40 -6.99 -25.19
CA ARG A 231 -27.81 -7.25 -24.83
C ARG A 231 -28.36 -6.14 -23.93
N ARG A 232 -27.58 -5.71 -22.93
CA ARG A 232 -27.96 -4.63 -22.01
C ARG A 232 -28.06 -3.24 -22.63
N LEU A 233 -27.50 -3.02 -23.83
CA LEU A 233 -27.74 -1.78 -24.57
C LEU A 233 -29.15 -1.74 -25.21
N PHE A 234 -29.80 -2.91 -25.32
CA PHE A 234 -31.18 -3.08 -25.76
C PHE A 234 -32.16 -3.43 -24.61
N ASP A 235 -31.68 -3.57 -23.35
CA ASP A 235 -32.57 -3.65 -22.18
C ASP A 235 -33.36 -2.33 -22.08
N PRO A 236 -34.67 -2.34 -21.79
CA PRO A 236 -35.44 -1.11 -21.59
C PRO A 236 -34.89 -0.29 -20.41
N ILE A 237 -35.10 1.03 -20.46
CA ILE A 237 -34.66 1.95 -19.40
C ILE A 237 -35.32 1.51 -18.08
N PRO A 238 -34.54 1.21 -17.02
CA PRO A 238 -35.11 0.75 -15.76
C PRO A 238 -36.00 1.83 -15.13
N GLU A 239 -37.22 1.45 -14.75
CA GLU A 239 -38.14 2.33 -14.04
C GLU A 239 -37.53 2.90 -12.76
N GLU A 240 -37.80 4.18 -12.48
CA GLU A 240 -37.23 4.89 -11.35
C GLU A 240 -37.91 4.44 -10.05
N LYS A 241 -37.18 3.66 -9.26
CA LYS A 241 -37.73 3.03 -8.04
C LYS A 241 -38.08 4.09 -6.99
N PRO A 242 -39.18 3.89 -6.23
CA PRO A 242 -39.64 4.85 -5.23
C PRO A 242 -38.55 5.17 -4.19
N PRO A 243 -38.55 6.41 -3.65
CA PRO A 243 -37.42 6.93 -2.89
C PRO A 243 -37.13 6.10 -1.62
N PRO A 244 -35.89 5.60 -1.44
CA PRO A 244 -35.54 4.77 -0.30
C PRO A 244 -35.59 5.54 1.02
N GLY A 245 -36.09 4.89 2.08
CA GLY A 245 -36.16 5.46 3.42
C GLY A 245 -34.78 5.83 3.99
N MET A 246 -34.71 6.71 4.98
CA MET A 246 -33.46 7.40 5.38
C MET A 246 -32.23 6.49 5.57
N LYS A 247 -32.36 5.34 6.25
CA LYS A 247 -31.26 4.35 6.38
C LYS A 247 -30.83 3.76 5.04
N GLN A 248 -31.78 3.42 4.17
CA GLN A 248 -31.51 2.93 2.81
C GLN A 248 -30.95 4.04 1.90
N LYS A 249 -31.28 5.32 2.12
CA LYS A 249 -30.70 6.47 1.42
C LYS A 249 -29.22 6.65 1.75
N ILE A 250 -28.84 6.52 3.02
CA ILE A 250 -27.44 6.54 3.49
C ILE A 250 -26.67 5.36 2.90
N ILE A 251 -27.17 4.12 3.10
CA ILE A 251 -26.54 2.91 2.55
C ILE A 251 -26.45 2.96 1.02
N GLY A 252 -27.49 3.47 0.35
CA GLY A 252 -27.53 3.68 -1.09
C GLY A 252 -26.49 4.68 -1.59
N THR A 253 -26.26 5.77 -0.84
CA THR A 253 -25.24 6.79 -1.16
C THR A 253 -23.81 6.24 -0.97
N ILE A 254 -23.57 5.46 0.09
CA ILE A 254 -22.28 4.79 0.30
C ILE A 254 -22.05 3.76 -0.82
N LYS A 255 -23.06 2.95 -1.14
CA LYS A 255 -23.00 1.90 -2.17
C LYS A 255 -22.81 2.48 -3.58
N SER A 256 -23.46 3.60 -3.90
CA SER A 256 -23.31 4.27 -5.20
C SER A 256 -21.94 4.93 -5.37
N ARG A 257 -21.42 5.55 -4.30
CA ARG A 257 -20.11 6.21 -4.26
C ARG A 257 -18.93 5.24 -4.20
N MET A 258 -19.12 4.04 -3.64
CA MET A 258 -18.08 3.02 -3.51
C MET A 258 -18.14 1.92 -4.58
N TYR A 259 -19.27 1.22 -4.77
CA TYR A 259 -19.37 0.15 -5.78
C TYR A 259 -20.80 -0.21 -6.24
N ASN A 260 -21.25 0.44 -7.32
CA ASN A 260 -22.37 -0.05 -8.13
C ASN A 260 -21.92 -1.16 -9.10
N ARG A 261 -22.41 -2.40 -8.92
CA ARG A 261 -22.08 -3.55 -9.79
C ARG A 261 -22.79 -3.44 -11.15
N VAL A 262 -22.09 -2.92 -12.16
CA VAL A 262 -22.57 -2.85 -13.55
C VAL A 262 -22.48 -4.22 -14.22
N SER A 263 -23.62 -4.85 -14.53
CA SER A 263 -23.66 -6.06 -15.37
C SER A 263 -23.11 -5.78 -16.78
N GLY A 264 -22.40 -6.75 -17.35
CA GLY A 264 -21.70 -6.62 -18.64
C GLY A 264 -20.29 -6.00 -18.53
N TYR A 265 -20.09 -5.00 -17.65
CA TYR A 265 -18.77 -4.37 -17.49
C TYR A 265 -17.76 -5.27 -16.77
N ARG A 266 -16.53 -5.29 -17.27
CA ARG A 266 -15.33 -5.78 -16.56
C ARG A 266 -14.15 -4.84 -16.84
N TYR A 267 -13.43 -4.42 -15.80
CA TYR A 267 -12.21 -3.56 -15.85
C TYR A 267 -11.13 -4.09 -16.83
N SER A 268 -10.07 -3.33 -17.13
CA SER A 268 -8.84 -3.94 -17.69
C SER A 268 -8.14 -4.80 -16.62
N THR A 269 -7.38 -5.81 -17.05
CA THR A 269 -6.49 -6.57 -16.15
C THR A 269 -5.42 -5.65 -15.55
N ARG A 270 -4.89 -4.67 -16.30
CA ARG A 270 -3.93 -3.69 -15.75
C ARG A 270 -4.49 -3.02 -14.49
N MET A 271 -5.71 -2.49 -14.57
CA MET A 271 -6.33 -1.74 -13.48
C MET A 271 -6.51 -2.60 -12.22
N ILE A 272 -6.82 -3.90 -12.36
CA ILE A 272 -6.90 -4.80 -11.20
C ILE A 272 -5.50 -5.09 -10.65
N CYS A 273 -4.52 -5.41 -11.49
CA CYS A 273 -3.14 -5.65 -11.05
C CYS A 273 -2.55 -4.43 -10.34
N THR A 274 -2.70 -3.22 -10.89
CA THR A 274 -2.21 -1.99 -10.26
C THR A 274 -2.91 -1.71 -8.93
N THR A 275 -4.23 -1.88 -8.84
CA THR A 275 -4.94 -1.68 -7.57
C THR A 275 -4.53 -2.71 -6.51
N VAL A 276 -4.41 -4.00 -6.87
CA VAL A 276 -3.99 -5.04 -5.92
C VAL A 276 -2.55 -4.81 -5.45
N VAL A 277 -1.62 -4.50 -6.36
CA VAL A 277 -0.25 -4.11 -5.99
C VAL A 277 -0.26 -2.89 -5.08
N THR A 278 -1.04 -1.85 -5.39
CA THR A 278 -1.12 -0.65 -4.54
C THR A 278 -1.59 -1.01 -3.13
N ILE A 279 -2.63 -1.83 -2.98
CA ILE A 279 -3.13 -2.27 -1.66
C ILE A 279 -2.05 -3.04 -0.90
N ILE A 280 -1.29 -3.91 -1.57
CA ILE A 280 -0.17 -4.66 -0.98
C ILE A 280 0.94 -3.71 -0.52
N VAL A 281 1.32 -2.72 -1.35
CA VAL A 281 2.35 -1.73 -1.01
C VAL A 281 1.94 -0.90 0.21
N ILE A 282 0.69 -0.42 0.24
CA ILE A 282 0.17 0.38 1.36
C ILE A 282 0.06 -0.44 2.65
N TYR A 283 -0.33 -1.73 2.56
CA TYR A 283 -0.27 -2.64 3.70
C TYR A 283 1.15 -2.83 4.21
N MET A 284 2.11 -3.12 3.33
CA MET A 284 3.51 -3.34 3.73
C MET A 284 4.14 -2.09 4.35
N LEU A 285 3.85 -0.90 3.83
CA LEU A 285 4.26 0.36 4.46
C LEU A 285 3.62 0.58 5.82
N PHE A 286 2.32 0.28 5.98
CA PHE A 286 1.63 0.36 7.28
C PHE A 286 2.22 -0.62 8.31
N SER A 287 2.44 -1.88 7.92
CA SER A 287 3.10 -2.88 8.77
C SER A 287 4.54 -2.48 9.09
N LEU A 288 5.29 -1.88 8.15
CA LEU A 288 6.62 -1.33 8.43
C LEU A 288 6.59 -0.22 9.49
N TYR A 289 5.64 0.73 9.41
CA TYR A 289 5.48 1.75 10.45
C TYR A 289 5.20 1.14 11.84
N MET A 290 4.37 0.09 11.91
CA MET A 290 4.04 -0.59 13.17
C MET A 290 5.13 -1.55 13.68
N LEU A 291 6.02 -2.05 12.82
CA LEU A 291 7.09 -2.98 13.21
C LEU A 291 8.45 -2.29 13.41
N LEU A 292 8.67 -1.12 12.81
CA LEU A 292 9.92 -0.37 12.92
C LEU A 292 9.81 0.86 13.80
N ILE A 293 8.74 1.67 13.68
CA ILE A 293 8.67 2.97 14.38
C ILE A 293 7.90 2.87 15.70
N TYR A 294 6.82 2.09 15.78
CA TYR A 294 6.12 1.86 17.05
C TYR A 294 7.05 1.33 18.17
N PRO A 295 7.85 0.26 18.01
CA PRO A 295 8.67 -0.25 19.12
C PRO A 295 9.82 0.69 19.50
N TYR A 296 10.32 1.52 18.58
CA TYR A 296 11.30 2.57 18.92
C TYR A 296 10.65 3.72 19.71
N LEU A 297 9.40 4.09 19.39
CA LEU A 297 8.62 5.04 20.20
C LEU A 297 8.27 4.46 21.57
N ASP A 298 7.99 3.15 21.66
CA ASP A 298 7.69 2.47 22.91
C ASP A 298 8.93 2.35 23.82
N TYR A 299 10.07 1.97 23.25
CA TYR A 299 11.36 1.97 23.94
C TYR A 299 11.79 3.37 24.40
N ALA A 300 11.59 4.40 23.56
CA ALA A 300 11.87 5.79 23.93
C ALA A 300 10.94 6.27 25.07
N TYR A 301 9.66 5.90 25.02
CA TYR A 301 8.71 6.19 26.09
C TYR A 301 9.13 5.52 27.41
N LEU A 302 9.38 4.20 27.39
CA LEU A 302 9.75 3.42 28.57
C LEU A 302 11.09 3.86 29.19
N SER A 303 12.08 4.22 28.36
CA SER A 303 13.38 4.70 28.86
C SER A 303 13.27 6.08 29.49
N ILE A 304 12.46 7.00 28.94
CA ILE A 304 12.22 8.31 29.57
C ILE A 304 11.40 8.15 30.86
N ALA A 305 10.38 7.28 30.88
CA ALA A 305 9.59 6.99 32.08
C ALA A 305 10.47 6.40 33.21
N ALA A 306 11.33 5.44 32.91
CA ALA A 306 12.25 4.86 33.90
C ALA A 306 13.30 5.87 34.42
N ILE A 307 13.71 6.84 33.59
CA ILE A 307 14.57 7.97 34.02
C ILE A 307 13.80 8.94 34.92
N LEU A 308 12.50 9.16 34.67
CA LEU A 308 11.62 9.94 35.54
C LEU A 308 11.41 9.28 36.92
N GLU A 309 11.32 7.95 36.97
CA GLU A 309 11.20 7.18 38.22
C GLU A 309 12.52 7.05 39.00
N THR A 310 13.68 7.35 38.38
CA THR A 310 15.00 7.24 39.03
C THR A 310 15.59 8.61 39.37
N ASP A 311 15.45 8.96 40.65
CA ASP A 311 15.85 10.23 41.31
C ASP A 311 17.38 10.47 41.39
N THR A 312 18.12 10.08 40.36
CA THR A 312 19.58 9.94 40.37
C THR A 312 20.27 10.52 39.14
N THR A 313 19.62 11.41 38.39
CA THR A 313 20.22 12.08 37.22
C THR A 313 20.22 13.60 37.38
N ASP A 314 21.33 14.24 36.99
CA ASP A 314 21.53 15.70 37.07
C ASP A 314 20.41 16.47 36.35
N LEU A 315 19.81 15.89 35.32
CA LEU A 315 18.70 16.48 34.55
C LEU A 315 17.38 16.48 35.31
N VAL A 316 17.13 15.47 36.16
CA VAL A 316 15.99 15.45 37.10
C VAL A 316 16.22 16.45 38.23
N GLN A 317 17.45 16.58 38.74
CA GLN A 317 17.78 17.60 39.76
C GLN A 317 17.60 19.02 39.21
N LEU A 318 18.12 19.34 38.02
CA LEU A 318 17.90 20.63 37.36
C LEU A 318 16.41 20.93 37.09
N LEU A 319 15.61 19.90 36.79
CA LEU A 319 14.17 20.06 36.61
C LEU A 319 13.49 20.36 37.95
N ILE A 320 13.87 19.66 39.03
CA ILE A 320 13.37 19.91 40.39
C ILE A 320 13.76 21.30 40.89
N GLU A 321 14.99 21.77 40.66
CA GLU A 321 15.41 23.14 40.99
C GLU A 321 14.54 24.19 40.28
N ALA A 322 14.32 24.03 38.96
CA ALA A 322 13.47 24.94 38.19
C ALA A 322 11.98 24.89 38.59
N ILE A 323 11.49 23.75 39.10
CA ILE A 323 10.12 23.59 39.63
C ILE A 323 10.00 24.25 41.02
N MET A 324 11.00 24.05 41.89
CA MET A 324 11.11 24.66 43.22
C MET A 324 11.12 26.20 43.15
N GLU A 325 11.82 26.78 42.16
CA GLU A 325 11.84 28.24 41.96
C GLU A 325 10.47 28.84 41.60
N ASN A 326 9.52 28.03 41.13
CA ASN A 326 8.19 28.46 40.68
C ASN A 326 7.03 28.09 41.63
N GLU A 327 7.29 27.53 42.81
CA GLU A 327 6.28 27.05 43.77
C GLU A 327 5.29 26.00 43.18
N ILE A 328 5.73 25.16 42.24
CA ILE A 328 4.88 24.16 41.57
C ILE A 328 5.04 22.77 42.24
N ASP A 329 3.93 22.05 42.42
CA ASP A 329 3.94 20.67 42.92
C ASP A 329 4.69 19.71 41.97
N VAL A 330 5.92 19.34 42.34
CA VAL A 330 6.80 18.37 41.65
C VAL A 330 6.07 17.13 41.10
N PRO A 331 5.27 16.36 41.88
CA PRO A 331 4.60 15.16 41.36
C PRO A 331 3.58 15.47 40.25
N GLN A 332 2.93 16.64 40.26
CA GLN A 332 1.98 17.03 39.22
C GLN A 332 2.69 17.29 37.88
N VAL A 333 3.92 17.81 37.91
CA VAL A 333 4.71 18.06 36.69
C VAL A 333 5.09 16.74 36.00
N PHE A 334 5.43 15.70 36.78
CA PHE A 334 5.75 14.38 36.22
C PHE A 334 4.53 13.69 35.60
N GLU A 335 3.36 13.73 36.24
CA GLU A 335 2.09 13.21 35.66
C GLU A 335 1.75 13.90 34.32
N ILE A 336 1.94 15.23 34.26
CA ILE A 336 1.75 16.01 33.04
C ILE A 336 2.76 15.61 31.95
N LEU A 337 4.04 15.41 32.30
CA LEU A 337 5.09 15.04 31.35
C LEU A 337 4.88 13.64 30.76
N ASP A 338 4.53 12.64 31.57
CA ASP A 338 4.13 11.31 31.08
C ASP A 338 2.93 11.39 30.12
N THR A 339 1.90 12.16 30.48
CA THR A 339 0.71 12.39 29.64
C THR A 339 1.08 12.95 28.25
N TYR A 340 2.05 13.87 28.18
CA TYR A 340 2.55 14.38 26.89
C TYR A 340 3.36 13.34 26.10
N LEU A 341 4.20 12.54 26.75
CA LEU A 341 5.00 11.50 26.11
C LEU A 341 4.12 10.36 25.55
N ALA A 342 3.18 9.87 26.35
CA ALA A 342 2.17 8.90 25.93
C ALA A 342 1.32 9.42 24.75
N THR A 343 1.04 10.73 24.73
CA THR A 343 0.30 11.39 23.63
C THR A 343 1.05 11.34 22.30
N ILE A 344 2.38 11.37 22.27
CA ILE A 344 3.18 11.19 21.04
C ILE A 344 2.94 9.78 20.46
N LYS A 345 3.06 8.75 21.29
CA LYS A 345 2.84 7.34 20.91
C LYS A 345 1.42 7.11 20.38
N VAL A 346 0.40 7.60 21.09
CA VAL A 346 -1.02 7.42 20.71
C VAL A 346 -1.36 8.19 19.44
N SER A 347 -0.95 9.46 19.32
CA SER A 347 -1.24 10.27 18.13
C SER A 347 -0.62 9.69 16.85
N PHE A 348 0.59 9.11 16.95
CA PHE A 348 1.24 8.43 15.83
C PHE A 348 0.46 7.20 15.34
N VAL A 349 0.00 6.34 16.26
CA VAL A 349 -0.78 5.13 15.95
C VAL A 349 -2.15 5.47 15.36
N VAL A 350 -2.85 6.45 15.95
CA VAL A 350 -4.15 6.92 15.45
C VAL A 350 -4.01 7.55 14.07
N ALA A 351 -2.98 8.37 13.84
CA ALA A 351 -2.68 8.90 12.50
C ALA A 351 -2.46 7.78 11.48
N ALA A 352 -1.70 6.74 11.84
CA ALA A 352 -1.36 5.64 10.91
C ALA A 352 -2.60 4.87 10.47
N ALA A 353 -3.49 4.56 11.41
CA ALA A 353 -4.76 3.90 11.14
C ALA A 353 -5.67 4.75 10.25
N VAL A 354 -5.81 6.06 10.53
CA VAL A 354 -6.64 6.98 9.74
C VAL A 354 -6.06 7.19 8.34
N ALA A 355 -4.74 7.38 8.21
CA ALA A 355 -4.05 7.51 6.93
C ALA A 355 -4.25 6.25 6.05
N PHE A 356 -4.11 5.06 6.63
CA PHE A 356 -4.35 3.80 5.93
C PHE A 356 -5.79 3.69 5.41
N ILE A 357 -6.78 3.96 6.27
CA ILE A 357 -8.21 3.93 5.91
C ILE A 357 -8.53 4.94 4.79
N LEU A 358 -7.99 6.16 4.87
CA LEU A 358 -8.20 7.20 3.85
C LEU A 358 -7.58 6.81 2.50
N VAL A 359 -6.38 6.25 2.48
CA VAL A 359 -5.71 5.80 1.25
C VAL A 359 -6.47 4.62 0.62
N ILE A 360 -6.89 3.62 1.41
CA ILE A 360 -7.74 2.52 0.92
C ILE A 360 -9.08 3.03 0.36
N TYR A 361 -9.74 3.98 1.05
CA TYR A 361 -10.95 4.63 0.54
C TYR A 361 -10.72 5.33 -0.81
N ASN A 362 -9.62 6.08 -0.94
CA ASN A 362 -9.27 6.79 -2.17
C ASN A 362 -8.96 5.82 -3.33
N ILE A 363 -8.31 4.69 -3.07
CA ILE A 363 -8.08 3.62 -4.06
C ILE A 363 -9.41 3.01 -4.55
N LEU A 364 -10.33 2.69 -3.63
CA LEU A 364 -11.66 2.17 -3.98
C LEU A 364 -12.50 3.19 -4.76
N ARG A 365 -12.44 4.47 -4.37
CA ARG A 365 -13.10 5.57 -5.08
C ARG A 365 -12.51 5.79 -6.48
N SER A 366 -11.18 5.68 -6.63
CA SER A 366 -10.49 5.76 -7.93
C SER A 366 -10.99 4.67 -8.89
N LEU A 367 -11.13 3.42 -8.45
CA LEU A 367 -11.76 2.35 -9.24
C LEU A 367 -13.20 2.69 -9.67
N ALA A 368 -14.00 3.28 -8.78
CA ALA A 368 -15.38 3.66 -9.07
C ALA A 368 -15.46 4.79 -10.13
N CYS A 369 -14.61 5.82 -10.00
CA CYS A 369 -14.46 6.90 -10.98
C CYS A 369 -13.96 6.36 -12.34
N TYR A 370 -12.87 5.60 -12.36
CA TYR A 370 -12.33 4.99 -13.58
C TYR A 370 -13.38 4.21 -14.37
N ARG A 371 -14.24 3.42 -13.70
CA ARG A 371 -15.37 2.74 -14.36
C ARG A 371 -16.39 3.72 -14.95
N TYR A 372 -16.74 4.77 -14.21
CA TYR A 372 -17.71 5.77 -14.63
C TYR A 372 -17.23 6.54 -15.87
N ASP A 373 -15.98 6.99 -15.87
CA ASP A 373 -15.37 7.68 -17.00
C ASP A 373 -15.13 6.75 -18.20
N GLN A 374 -14.76 5.48 -17.98
CA GLN A 374 -14.74 4.46 -19.05
C GLN A 374 -16.13 4.21 -19.67
N LEU A 375 -17.20 4.23 -18.88
CA LEU A 375 -18.57 4.08 -19.40
C LEU A 375 -19.08 5.33 -20.11
N LYS A 376 -18.58 6.53 -19.75
CA LYS A 376 -18.77 7.76 -20.56
C LYS A 376 -18.00 7.69 -21.88
N LEU A 377 -16.74 7.25 -21.84
CA LEU A 377 -15.89 7.05 -23.02
C LEU A 377 -16.58 6.13 -24.05
N TYR A 378 -17.18 5.01 -23.60
CA TYR A 378 -17.93 4.09 -24.47
C TYR A 378 -19.23 4.67 -25.05
N ARG A 379 -19.66 5.86 -24.60
CA ARG A 379 -20.81 6.63 -25.13
C ARG A 379 -20.38 7.81 -26.01
N GLY A 380 -19.09 7.98 -26.30
CA GLY A 380 -18.56 9.17 -26.97
C GLY A 380 -18.55 10.44 -26.10
N ALA A 381 -18.92 10.34 -24.82
CA ALA A 381 -18.92 11.48 -23.91
C ALA A 381 -17.53 11.67 -23.30
N HIS A 382 -16.86 12.78 -23.62
CA HIS A 382 -15.47 13.04 -23.23
C HIS A 382 -15.25 14.32 -22.38
N PRO A 383 -16.17 14.72 -21.46
CA PRO A 383 -16.08 16.01 -20.77
C PRO A 383 -14.89 16.16 -19.80
N ASN A 384 -14.28 15.04 -19.42
CA ASN A 384 -13.18 14.96 -18.45
C ASN A 384 -11.82 14.66 -19.11
N LEU A 385 -11.74 14.72 -20.45
CA LEU A 385 -10.56 14.31 -21.23
C LEU A 385 -10.08 15.48 -22.10
N PRO A 386 -8.76 15.73 -22.18
CA PRO A 386 -8.23 16.66 -23.18
C PRO A 386 -8.56 16.16 -24.60
N PRO A 387 -8.77 17.08 -25.57
CA PRO A 387 -9.17 16.71 -26.93
C PRO A 387 -8.10 15.84 -27.60
N MET A 388 -8.53 14.76 -28.26
CA MET A 388 -7.62 13.77 -28.86
C MET A 388 -6.69 14.33 -29.95
N LYS A 389 -6.98 15.52 -30.49
CA LYS A 389 -6.12 16.21 -31.48
C LYS A 389 -4.79 16.69 -30.88
N ASP A 390 -4.79 17.01 -29.58
CA ASP A 390 -3.67 17.65 -28.89
C ASP A 390 -2.74 16.59 -28.24
N LEU A 391 -3.13 15.31 -28.32
CA LEU A 391 -2.48 14.18 -27.66
C LEU A 391 -1.67 13.34 -28.65
N GLY A 392 -0.38 13.64 -28.77
CA GLY A 392 0.54 12.88 -29.61
C GLY A 392 0.57 11.37 -29.25
N HIS A 393 0.38 10.51 -30.24
CA HIS A 393 0.29 9.05 -30.09
C HIS A 393 1.43 8.41 -29.26
N SER A 394 2.67 8.91 -29.43
CA SER A 394 3.84 8.49 -28.64
C SER A 394 3.72 8.85 -27.16
N GLY A 395 3.19 10.04 -26.85
CA GLY A 395 2.92 10.48 -25.48
C GLY A 395 1.83 9.65 -24.82
N LEU A 396 0.76 9.31 -25.55
CA LEU A 396 -0.28 8.40 -25.09
C LEU A 396 0.27 6.99 -24.76
N MET A 397 1.11 6.41 -25.63
CA MET A 397 1.77 5.13 -25.36
C MET A 397 2.72 5.22 -24.16
N THR A 398 3.49 6.31 -24.04
CA THR A 398 4.41 6.53 -22.92
C THR A 398 3.66 6.64 -21.59
N GLY A 399 2.57 7.40 -21.54
CA GLY A 399 1.69 7.48 -20.37
C GLY A 399 1.03 6.15 -20.04
N PHE A 400 0.56 5.42 -21.05
CA PHE A 400 -0.01 4.08 -20.91
C PHE A 400 0.97 3.08 -20.28
N ILE A 401 2.25 3.12 -20.65
CA ILE A 401 3.32 2.29 -20.04
C ILE A 401 3.60 2.73 -18.59
N ARG A 402 3.81 4.03 -18.36
CA ARG A 402 4.23 4.56 -17.04
C ARG A 402 3.13 4.53 -15.97
N PHE A 403 1.85 4.54 -16.37
CA PHE A 403 0.68 4.57 -15.48
C PHE A 403 0.78 3.63 -14.27
N ALA A 404 1.23 2.38 -14.49
CA ALA A 404 1.25 1.37 -13.43
C ALA A 404 2.22 1.71 -12.30
N GLY A 405 3.44 2.14 -12.63
CA GLY A 405 4.46 2.54 -11.64
C GLY A 405 4.08 3.84 -10.94
N TYR A 406 3.63 4.84 -11.69
CA TYR A 406 3.19 6.12 -11.13
C TYR A 406 2.00 5.96 -10.17
N GLN A 407 0.99 5.13 -10.50
CA GLN A 407 -0.16 4.91 -9.62
C GLN A 407 0.26 4.32 -8.26
N VAL A 408 1.21 3.39 -8.23
CA VAL A 408 1.73 2.80 -6.99
C VAL A 408 2.59 3.80 -6.23
N ALA A 409 3.53 4.47 -6.90
CA ALA A 409 4.45 5.41 -6.27
C ALA A 409 3.73 6.63 -5.67
N TYR A 410 2.77 7.23 -6.37
CA TYR A 410 1.99 8.34 -5.84
C TYR A 410 1.08 7.93 -4.68
N CYS A 411 0.57 6.69 -4.65
CA CYS A 411 -0.17 6.19 -3.47
C CYS A 411 0.76 5.97 -2.26
N ALA A 412 1.95 5.42 -2.46
CA ALA A 412 2.96 5.26 -1.39
C ALA A 412 3.36 6.62 -0.78
N TRP A 413 3.71 7.60 -1.62
CA TRP A 413 3.99 8.97 -1.16
C TRP A 413 2.77 9.64 -0.52
N SER A 414 1.57 9.44 -1.07
CA SER A 414 0.34 9.95 -0.47
C SER A 414 0.11 9.39 0.93
N PHE A 415 0.45 8.12 1.20
CA PHE A 415 0.34 7.54 2.54
C PHE A 415 1.37 8.13 3.50
N ILE A 416 2.65 8.21 3.11
CA ILE A 416 3.74 8.80 3.91
C ILE A 416 3.41 10.26 4.30
N ILE A 417 3.00 11.08 3.32
CA ILE A 417 2.68 12.50 3.53
C ILE A 417 1.40 12.66 4.36
N THR A 418 0.37 11.84 4.12
CA THR A 418 -0.87 11.88 4.92
C THR A 418 -0.61 11.45 6.35
N GLN A 419 0.23 10.44 6.58
CA GLN A 419 0.62 10.00 7.92
C GLN A 419 1.31 11.13 8.69
N PHE A 420 2.33 11.76 8.10
CA PHE A 420 3.07 12.84 8.74
C PHE A 420 2.18 14.06 9.07
N LEU A 421 1.32 14.47 8.14
CA LEU A 421 0.41 15.60 8.35
C LEU A 421 -0.70 15.29 9.36
N LEU A 422 -1.28 14.08 9.34
CA LEU A 422 -2.26 13.68 10.35
C LEU A 422 -1.63 13.54 11.73
N PHE A 423 -0.41 13.01 11.83
CA PHE A 423 0.33 12.95 13.09
C PHE A 423 0.51 14.35 13.68
N LEU A 424 1.02 15.31 12.91
CA LEU A 424 1.17 16.69 13.37
C LEU A 424 -0.16 17.32 13.81
N VAL A 425 -1.22 17.18 13.01
CA VAL A 425 -2.54 17.74 13.34
C VAL A 425 -3.14 17.10 14.59
N ILE A 426 -3.08 15.77 14.72
CA ILE A 426 -3.62 15.05 15.87
C ILE A 426 -2.80 15.38 17.12
N PHE A 427 -1.47 15.42 17.03
CA PHE A 427 -0.59 15.77 18.14
C PHE A 427 -0.87 17.21 18.65
N VAL A 428 -0.91 18.20 17.74
CA VAL A 428 -1.21 19.59 18.13
C VAL A 428 -2.62 19.73 18.73
N VAL A 429 -3.63 19.03 18.19
CA VAL A 429 -4.98 19.02 18.77
C VAL A 429 -4.99 18.35 20.15
N SER A 430 -4.25 17.25 20.35
CA SER A 430 -4.12 16.62 21.65
C SER A 430 -3.50 17.56 22.68
N CYS A 431 -2.38 18.21 22.35
CA CYS A 431 -1.65 19.10 23.26
C CYS A 431 -2.42 20.40 23.56
N VAL A 432 -3.08 21.01 22.58
CA VAL A 432 -3.74 22.33 22.74
C VAL A 432 -5.18 22.21 23.26
N LEU A 433 -5.88 21.10 22.97
CA LEU A 433 -7.30 20.95 23.29
C LEU A 433 -7.61 19.76 24.20
N ILE A 434 -7.04 18.58 23.97
CA ILE A 434 -7.43 17.37 24.73
C ILE A 434 -6.81 17.39 26.13
N ILE A 435 -5.48 17.54 26.25
CA ILE A 435 -4.77 17.51 27.53
C ILE A 435 -5.25 18.62 28.49
N PRO A 436 -5.42 19.89 28.07
CA PRO A 436 -5.98 20.92 28.95
C PRO A 436 -7.44 20.64 29.35
N LEU A 437 -8.22 19.96 28.51
CA LEU A 437 -9.61 19.59 28.83
C LEU A 437 -9.68 18.44 29.84
N THR A 438 -8.81 17.43 29.73
CA THR A 438 -8.74 16.32 30.70
C THR A 438 -8.19 16.77 32.06
N LEU A 439 -7.22 17.67 32.07
CA LEU A 439 -6.63 18.25 33.29
C LEU A 439 -7.48 19.40 33.89
N GLY A 440 -8.67 19.68 33.37
CA GLY A 440 -9.57 20.74 33.89
C GLY A 440 -9.18 22.19 33.56
N TYR A 441 -7.97 22.44 33.03
CA TYR A 441 -7.49 23.74 32.56
C TYR A 441 -8.21 24.28 31.31
N GLY A 442 -9.13 23.52 30.72
CA GLY A 442 -9.97 23.88 29.57
C GLY A 442 -10.81 25.16 29.71
N ARG A 443 -10.78 25.81 30.88
CA ARG A 443 -11.29 27.18 31.10
C ARG A 443 -10.77 28.19 30.06
N TRP A 444 -9.53 28.06 29.60
CA TRP A 444 -8.98 28.92 28.53
C TRP A 444 -9.76 28.76 27.22
N PHE A 445 -9.92 27.51 26.75
CA PHE A 445 -10.68 27.20 25.54
C PHE A 445 -12.15 27.61 25.66
N LEU A 446 -12.76 27.36 26.82
CA LEU A 446 -14.12 27.83 27.15
C LEU A 446 -14.22 29.36 27.07
N ASN A 447 -13.26 30.12 27.58
CA ASN A 447 -13.27 31.58 27.53
C ASN A 447 -13.07 32.09 26.08
N VAL A 448 -12.18 31.50 25.29
CA VAL A 448 -12.06 31.81 23.85
C VAL A 448 -13.39 31.56 23.13
N LEU A 449 -14.04 30.43 23.39
CA LEU A 449 -15.36 30.11 22.82
C LEU A 449 -16.46 31.08 23.30
N LEU A 450 -16.44 31.46 24.58
CA LEU A 450 -17.40 32.39 25.19
C LEU A 450 -17.30 33.82 24.60
N ASN A 451 -16.09 34.22 24.18
CA ASN A 451 -15.86 35.49 23.50
C ASN A 451 -16.14 35.42 21.99
N ALA A 452 -15.96 34.25 21.36
CA ALA A 452 -16.14 34.07 19.91
C ALA A 452 -17.60 33.83 19.47
N TRP A 453 -18.42 33.12 20.26
CA TRP A 453 -19.77 32.73 19.84
C TRP A 453 -20.71 33.90 19.49
N PRO A 454 -20.67 35.10 20.10
CA PRO A 454 -21.57 36.19 19.73
C PRO A 454 -21.27 36.72 18.32
N ALA A 455 -19.99 36.79 17.94
CA ALA A 455 -19.58 37.20 16.60
C ALA A 455 -20.01 36.17 15.54
N VAL A 456 -19.85 34.87 15.83
CA VAL A 456 -20.33 33.79 14.96
C VAL A 456 -21.85 33.79 14.84
N LEU A 457 -22.58 34.04 15.94
CA LEU A 457 -24.04 34.17 15.95
C LEU A 457 -24.51 35.35 15.09
N VAL A 458 -23.92 36.53 15.27
CA VAL A 458 -24.26 37.73 14.48
C VAL A 458 -23.94 37.51 13.00
N ALA A 459 -22.79 36.92 12.67
CA ALA A 459 -22.47 36.56 11.28
C ALA A 459 -23.49 35.58 10.67
N MET A 460 -23.92 34.56 11.43
CA MET A 460 -24.94 33.60 10.99
C MET A 460 -26.30 34.27 10.79
N VAL A 461 -26.73 35.13 11.72
CA VAL A 461 -27.99 35.89 11.62
C VAL A 461 -27.97 36.85 10.44
N LEU A 462 -26.86 37.55 10.19
CA LEU A 462 -26.70 38.41 9.02
C LEU A 462 -26.71 37.63 7.72
N MET A 463 -26.03 36.47 7.65
CA MET A 463 -26.02 35.62 6.45
C MET A 463 -27.42 35.04 6.14
N ILE A 464 -28.15 34.60 7.17
CA ILE A 464 -29.55 34.17 7.05
C ILE A 464 -30.43 35.35 6.64
N GLY A 465 -30.26 36.52 7.25
CA GLY A 465 -30.97 37.75 6.89
C GLY A 465 -30.75 38.16 5.43
N GLN A 466 -29.51 38.07 4.93
CA GLN A 466 -29.16 38.31 3.53
C GLN A 466 -29.81 37.28 2.58
N MET A 467 -29.85 35.99 2.95
CA MET A 467 -30.56 34.96 2.17
C MET A 467 -32.09 35.17 2.15
N LEU A 468 -32.67 35.68 3.24
CA LEU A 468 -34.09 36.02 3.32
C LEU A 468 -34.42 37.30 2.55
N LEU A 469 -33.62 38.36 2.69
CA LEU A 469 -33.79 39.64 1.98
C LEU A 469 -33.61 39.47 0.48
N SER A 470 -32.57 38.75 0.03
CA SER A 470 -32.40 38.44 -1.39
C SER A 470 -33.60 37.69 -1.94
N ARG A 471 -34.08 36.64 -1.25
CA ARG A 471 -35.22 35.87 -1.73
C ARG A 471 -36.56 36.62 -1.68
N PHE A 472 -36.86 37.39 -0.64
CA PHE A 472 -38.20 37.96 -0.41
C PHE A 472 -38.34 39.45 -0.73
N ALA A 473 -37.25 40.23 -0.71
CA ALA A 473 -37.30 41.68 -0.96
C ALA A 473 -36.62 42.10 -2.28
N PHE A 474 -35.56 41.40 -2.72
CA PHE A 474 -34.79 41.77 -3.91
C PHE A 474 -35.11 40.94 -5.16
N LEU A 475 -35.38 39.63 -5.08
CA LEU A 475 -35.75 38.84 -6.27
C LEU A 475 -37.26 38.92 -6.56
N GLN A 476 -37.60 39.05 -7.84
CA GLN A 476 -38.97 38.89 -8.33
C GLN A 476 -39.47 37.45 -8.10
N GLU A 477 -40.79 37.33 -7.92
CA GLU A 477 -41.49 36.05 -7.71
C GLU A 477 -40.90 35.15 -6.61
N LYS A 478 -40.33 35.75 -5.56
CA LYS A 478 -39.70 35.05 -4.41
C LYS A 478 -38.56 34.08 -4.83
N GLY A 479 -37.90 34.38 -5.95
CA GLY A 479 -36.86 33.57 -6.56
C GLY A 479 -37.29 32.76 -7.81
N GLY A 480 -38.48 33.00 -8.36
CA GLY A 480 -38.92 32.37 -9.61
C GLY A 480 -38.14 32.82 -10.85
N VAL A 481 -37.68 34.08 -10.87
CA VAL A 481 -36.91 34.68 -11.98
C VAL A 481 -35.68 35.41 -11.42
N LEU A 482 -34.55 35.34 -12.14
CA LEU A 482 -33.31 36.08 -11.80
C LEU A 482 -33.43 37.57 -12.23
N ALA A 483 -34.40 38.27 -11.66
CA ALA A 483 -34.67 39.68 -11.93
C ALA A 483 -34.84 40.47 -10.62
N ALA A 484 -34.17 41.61 -10.53
CA ALA A 484 -34.14 42.44 -9.33
C ALA A 484 -35.35 43.39 -9.24
N ASN A 485 -36.14 43.22 -8.18
CA ASN A 485 -37.16 44.13 -7.69
C ASN A 485 -36.56 45.16 -6.72
N ASN A 486 -37.29 46.24 -6.39
CA ASN A 486 -36.89 47.24 -5.39
C ASN A 486 -35.46 47.79 -5.55
N ARG A 487 -35.09 48.13 -6.80
CA ARG A 487 -33.73 48.57 -7.20
C ARG A 487 -33.19 49.82 -6.48
N HIS A 488 -34.04 50.55 -5.74
CA HIS A 488 -33.64 51.68 -4.88
C HIS A 488 -33.16 51.25 -3.49
N VAL A 489 -33.53 50.06 -3.03
CA VAL A 489 -33.12 49.47 -1.73
C VAL A 489 -31.94 48.51 -1.92
N PHE A 490 -31.76 47.98 -3.14
CA PHE A 490 -30.56 47.23 -3.51
C PHE A 490 -29.35 48.20 -3.63
N PRO A 491 -28.24 47.98 -2.90
CA PRO A 491 -27.09 48.89 -2.94
C PRO A 491 -26.31 48.75 -4.25
N ASN A 492 -26.53 49.68 -5.18
CA ASN A 492 -25.78 49.77 -6.43
C ASN A 492 -24.41 50.45 -6.20
N LYS A 493 -23.41 49.68 -5.76
CA LYS A 493 -21.98 49.97 -5.91
C LYS A 493 -21.19 48.68 -6.11
#